data_AF-A0A944WHR7-F1
#
_entry.id   AF-A0A944WHR7-F1
#
_cell.length_a   1.000
_cell.length_b   1.000
_cell.length_c   1.000
_cell.angle_alpha   90.00
_cell.angle_beta   90.00
_cell.angle_gamma   90.00
#
_symmetry.space_group_name_H-M   'P 1'
#
loop_
_entity.id
_entity.type
_entity.pdbx_description
1 polymer ?
#
loop_
_entity_poly.entity_id
_entity_poly.type
_entity_poly.pdbx_seq_one_letter_code
_entity_poly.pdbx_strand_id
1 'polypeptide(L)'
;MPTLPVRCFVVSSFQFERLLKFGLLVVGGVLVWWRAAPHVPENLSVLLRLALLSIGLCVTGILLDFGLTADSPLQNSLLRYYWFRTSDVLVPLGAAFGGVSLANALAARGRGMAKALIIATAVMVVWPVWEFQNARFWDPRARGDALGLPQATISDPHRQRAVSLRIERHFLACCQWIRRHTPTEAVVITPVRQQTFKWNALRAEVVTRKDMPQDASGLVDWYNRQVTLYAVRSGRRGLRQQSNDEIASSAKLFTASYLLISQFSVAEEHRFDGDARFIKHFPTEGDHSYYAVYEVRHE
;
A
#
# COMPACT_ATOMS: atom_id res chain seq x y z
N MET A 1 -19.52 9.47 -20.27
CA MET A 1 -18.13 9.23 -19.85
C MET A 1 -17.89 7.73 -19.93
N PRO A 2 -16.84 7.22 -20.59
CA PRO A 2 -16.58 5.80 -20.59
C PRO A 2 -16.20 5.43 -19.15
N THR A 3 -17.04 4.62 -18.52
CA THR A 3 -16.71 3.93 -17.28
C THR A 3 -15.45 3.14 -17.55
N LEU A 4 -14.29 3.61 -17.09
CA LEU A 4 -13.10 2.76 -17.07
C LEU A 4 -13.49 1.56 -16.21
N PRO A 5 -13.59 0.34 -16.77
CA PRO A 5 -13.95 -0.82 -15.99
C PRO A 5 -12.93 -0.92 -14.86
N VAL A 6 -13.42 -1.02 -13.63
CA VAL A 6 -12.58 -1.15 -12.44
C VAL A 6 -11.86 -2.50 -12.58
N ARG A 7 -10.64 -2.47 -13.11
CA ARG A 7 -9.80 -3.66 -13.30
C ARG A 7 -9.28 -4.13 -11.95
N CYS A 8 -10.03 -4.98 -11.28
CA CYS A 8 -9.61 -5.61 -10.04
C CYS A 8 -9.02 -7.00 -10.36
N PHE A 9 -7.78 -7.24 -9.92
CA PHE A 9 -7.11 -8.55 -9.96
C PHE A 9 -6.90 -9.14 -11.36
N VAL A 10 -6.52 -8.27 -12.30
CA VAL A 10 -6.16 -8.58 -13.69
C VAL A 10 -4.63 -8.62 -13.78
N VAL A 11 -4.05 -9.63 -14.44
CA VAL A 11 -2.59 -9.79 -14.55
C VAL A 11 -1.96 -8.59 -15.25
N SER A 12 -2.66 -8.02 -16.23
CA SER A 12 -2.24 -6.80 -16.93
C SER A 12 -2.13 -5.55 -16.06
N SER A 13 -2.65 -5.58 -14.82
CA SER A 13 -2.51 -4.48 -13.86
C SER A 13 -1.21 -4.54 -13.05
N PHE A 14 -0.49 -5.66 -13.08
CA PHE A 14 0.78 -5.80 -12.35
C PHE A 14 1.93 -5.08 -13.04
N GLN A 15 2.84 -4.52 -12.25
CA GLN A 15 4.07 -3.92 -12.76
C GLN A 15 4.96 -4.99 -13.41
N PHE A 16 5.46 -4.71 -14.62
CA PHE A 16 6.30 -5.64 -15.38
C PHE A 16 7.51 -6.17 -14.57
N GLU A 17 8.18 -5.31 -13.81
CA GLU A 17 9.30 -5.72 -12.95
C GLU A 17 8.91 -6.77 -11.92
N ARG A 18 7.68 -6.70 -11.36
CA ARG A 18 7.20 -7.68 -10.39
C ARG A 18 6.90 -9.02 -11.05
N LEU A 19 6.29 -8.98 -12.24
CA LEU A 19 6.05 -10.17 -13.05
C LEU A 19 7.37 -10.86 -13.42
N LEU A 20 8.38 -10.08 -13.82
CA LEU A 20 9.71 -10.61 -14.14
C LEU A 20 10.37 -11.24 -12.91
N LYS A 21 10.39 -10.55 -11.76
CA LYS A 21 10.95 -11.10 -10.51
C LYS A 21 10.27 -12.39 -10.09
N PHE A 22 8.94 -12.43 -10.15
CA PHE A 22 8.16 -13.62 -9.82
C PHE A 22 8.42 -14.77 -10.82
N GLY A 23 8.45 -14.47 -12.12
CA GLY A 23 8.77 -15.45 -13.16
C GLY A 23 10.17 -16.06 -12.98
N LEU A 24 11.17 -15.23 -12.68
CA LEU A 24 12.53 -15.69 -12.36
C LEU A 24 12.55 -16.58 -11.11
N LEU A 25 11.77 -16.22 -10.08
CA LEU A 25 11.64 -17.04 -8.87
C LEU A 25 10.99 -18.39 -9.16
N VAL A 26 9.94 -18.44 -9.99
CA VAL A 26 9.28 -19.68 -10.41
C VAL A 26 10.26 -20.58 -11.17
N VAL A 27 10.92 -20.04 -12.19
CA VAL A 27 11.89 -20.80 -13.01
C VAL A 27 13.06 -21.28 -12.14
N GLY A 28 13.66 -20.40 -11.35
CA GLY A 28 14.75 -20.74 -10.44
C GLY A 28 14.33 -21.77 -9.39
N GLY A 29 13.15 -21.62 -8.80
CA GLY A 29 12.60 -22.54 -7.81
C GLY A 29 12.34 -23.94 -8.39
N VAL A 30 11.78 -24.02 -9.61
CA VAL A 30 11.57 -25.29 -10.31
C VAL A 30 12.90 -25.96 -10.65
N LEU A 31 13.91 -25.21 -11.12
CA LEU A 31 15.24 -25.75 -11.41
C LEU A 31 15.93 -26.27 -10.14
N VAL A 32 15.91 -25.49 -9.07
CA VAL A 32 16.44 -25.87 -7.75
C VAL A 32 15.76 -27.15 -7.28
N TRP A 33 14.44 -27.22 -7.37
CA TRP A 33 13.71 -28.42 -6.99
C TRP A 33 14.05 -29.61 -7.87
N TRP A 34 14.03 -29.48 -9.20
CA TRP A 34 14.39 -30.57 -10.11
C TRP A 34 15.76 -31.15 -9.77
N ARG A 35 16.71 -30.30 -9.39
CA ARG A 35 18.05 -30.73 -8.96
C ARG A 35 18.11 -31.28 -7.55
N ALA A 36 17.28 -30.76 -6.65
CA ALA A 36 17.19 -31.19 -5.26
C ALA A 36 16.35 -32.47 -5.08
N ALA A 37 15.44 -32.78 -6.01
CA ALA A 37 14.42 -33.82 -5.88
C ALA A 37 14.93 -35.18 -5.39
N PRO A 38 16.11 -35.67 -5.82
CA PRO A 38 16.67 -36.94 -5.31
C PRO A 38 17.09 -36.90 -3.83
N HIS A 39 17.22 -35.70 -3.26
CA HIS A 39 17.78 -35.43 -1.94
C HIS A 39 16.78 -34.77 -0.99
N VAL A 40 15.55 -34.51 -1.46
CA VAL A 40 14.51 -33.85 -0.68
C VAL A 40 13.79 -34.88 0.20
N PRO A 41 13.69 -34.66 1.53
CA PRO A 41 12.90 -35.53 2.40
C PRO A 41 11.40 -35.53 2.04
N GLU A 42 10.69 -36.62 2.30
CA GLU A 42 9.29 -36.81 1.86
C GLU A 42 8.36 -35.68 2.32
N ASN A 43 8.50 -35.21 3.56
CA ASN A 43 7.71 -34.10 4.10
C ASN A 43 7.86 -32.80 3.30
N LEU A 44 9.06 -32.53 2.79
CA LEU A 44 9.33 -31.35 1.96
C LEU A 44 8.83 -31.54 0.52
N SER A 45 8.73 -32.79 0.03
CA SER A 45 8.13 -33.08 -1.27
C SER A 45 6.65 -32.66 -1.34
N VAL A 46 5.91 -32.73 -0.23
CA VAL A 46 4.51 -32.27 -0.14
C VAL A 46 4.42 -30.77 -0.36
N LEU A 47 5.26 -29.98 0.31
CA LEU A 47 5.31 -28.52 0.14
C LEU A 47 5.58 -28.13 -1.32
N LEU A 48 6.46 -28.86 -1.99
CA LEU A 48 6.83 -28.58 -3.38
C LEU A 48 5.70 -28.94 -4.35
N ARG A 49 4.96 -30.03 -4.09
CA ARG A 49 3.72 -30.35 -4.83
C ARG A 49 2.65 -29.26 -4.61
N LEU A 50 2.50 -28.75 -3.39
CA LEU A 50 1.60 -27.63 -3.10
C LEU A 50 2.03 -26.36 -3.84
N ALA A 51 3.34 -26.08 -3.91
CA ALA A 51 3.87 -24.96 -4.68
C ALA A 51 3.58 -25.10 -6.18
N LEU A 52 3.77 -26.28 -6.77
CA LEU A 52 3.36 -26.55 -8.15
C LEU A 52 1.85 -26.38 -8.37
N LEU A 53 1.03 -26.91 -7.47
CA LEU A 53 -0.42 -26.76 -7.56
C LEU A 53 -0.81 -25.27 -7.54
N SER A 54 -0.14 -24.47 -6.70
CA SER A 54 -0.36 -23.03 -6.64
C SER A 54 0.07 -22.31 -7.94
N ILE A 55 1.11 -22.79 -8.62
CA ILE A 55 1.49 -22.29 -9.95
C ILE A 55 0.38 -22.63 -10.96
N GLY A 56 -0.17 -23.85 -10.90
CA GLY A 56 -1.32 -24.25 -11.72
C GLY A 56 -2.52 -23.31 -11.53
N LEU A 57 -2.90 -23.01 -10.28
CA LEU A 57 -3.95 -22.04 -9.98
C LEU A 57 -3.64 -20.63 -10.51
N CYS A 58 -2.39 -20.19 -10.37
CA CYS A 58 -1.92 -18.91 -10.91
C CYS A 58 -2.05 -18.85 -12.44
N VAL A 59 -1.63 -19.92 -13.14
CA VAL A 59 -1.79 -20.05 -14.60
C VAL A 59 -3.26 -20.07 -14.99
N THR A 60 -4.13 -20.76 -14.26
CA THR A 60 -5.58 -20.71 -14.50
C THR A 60 -6.12 -19.29 -14.39
N GLY A 61 -5.70 -18.53 -13.37
CA GLY A 61 -6.05 -17.11 -13.24
C GLY A 61 -5.57 -16.27 -14.43
N ILE A 62 -4.35 -16.50 -14.91
CA ILE A 62 -3.80 -15.84 -16.12
C ILE A 62 -4.65 -16.19 -17.35
N LEU A 63 -5.01 -17.46 -17.54
CA LEU A 63 -5.81 -17.90 -18.68
C LEU A 63 -7.24 -17.33 -18.63
N LEU A 64 -7.84 -17.20 -17.45
CA LEU A 64 -9.14 -16.53 -17.27
C LEU A 64 -9.06 -15.03 -17.58
N ASP A 65 -7.93 -14.40 -17.26
CA ASP A 65 -7.69 -12.97 -17.55
C ASP A 65 -7.57 -12.69 -19.06
N PHE A 66 -6.79 -13.52 -19.77
CA PHE A 66 -6.58 -13.35 -21.22
C PHE A 66 -7.67 -14.00 -22.09
N GLY A 67 -8.34 -15.04 -21.59
CA GLY A 67 -9.33 -15.81 -22.33
C GLY A 67 -10.76 -15.24 -22.26
N LEU A 68 -11.05 -14.39 -21.28
CA LEU A 68 -12.34 -13.69 -21.16
C LEU A 68 -12.16 -12.21 -21.45
N THR A 69 -13.19 -11.58 -22.04
CA THR A 69 -13.18 -10.14 -22.28
C THR A 69 -13.29 -9.36 -20.97
N ALA A 70 -12.67 -8.17 -20.93
CA ALA A 70 -12.57 -7.34 -19.72
C ALA A 70 -13.93 -6.93 -19.10
N ASP A 71 -14.98 -6.86 -19.91
CA ASP A 71 -16.33 -6.51 -19.47
C ASP A 71 -17.18 -7.74 -19.13
N SER A 72 -16.59 -8.95 -19.15
CA SER A 72 -17.29 -10.19 -18.87
C SER A 72 -17.68 -10.30 -17.38
N PRO A 73 -18.98 -10.44 -17.06
CA PRO A 73 -19.42 -10.68 -15.68
C PRO A 73 -18.80 -11.95 -15.09
N LEU A 74 -18.55 -12.95 -15.94
CA LEU A 74 -17.92 -14.21 -15.55
C LEU A 74 -16.47 -14.01 -15.11
N GLN A 75 -15.71 -13.18 -15.84
CA GLN A 75 -14.33 -12.85 -15.46
C GLN A 75 -14.29 -12.18 -14.09
N ASN A 76 -15.13 -11.17 -13.87
CA ASN A 76 -15.21 -10.46 -12.59
C ASN A 76 -15.66 -11.37 -11.43
N SER A 77 -16.57 -12.31 -11.70
CA SER A 77 -17.03 -13.30 -10.70
C SER A 77 -15.95 -14.31 -10.33
N LEU A 78 -15.09 -14.71 -11.27
CA LEU A 78 -14.03 -15.69 -11.03
C LEU A 78 -12.76 -15.05 -10.49
N LEU A 79 -12.29 -13.93 -11.05
CA LEU A 79 -11.04 -13.28 -10.64
C LEU A 79 -11.10 -12.65 -9.24
N ARG A 80 -12.29 -12.48 -8.65
CA ARG A 80 -12.44 -12.08 -7.24
C ARG A 80 -11.80 -13.07 -6.25
N TYR A 81 -11.59 -14.32 -6.66
CA TYR A 81 -11.03 -15.38 -5.82
C TYR A 81 -9.50 -15.46 -5.81
N TYR A 82 -8.79 -14.31 -5.83
CA TYR A 82 -7.35 -14.20 -5.54
C TYR A 82 -6.46 -15.35 -6.08
N TRP A 83 -6.64 -15.75 -7.34
CA TRP A 83 -5.97 -16.91 -7.97
C TRP A 83 -4.43 -16.92 -7.83
N PHE A 84 -3.84 -15.74 -7.69
CA PHE A 84 -2.39 -15.54 -7.63
C PHE A 84 -1.82 -15.64 -6.20
N ARG A 85 -2.67 -15.50 -5.17
CA ARG A 85 -2.25 -15.25 -3.78
C ARG A 85 -1.57 -16.45 -3.11
N THR A 86 -2.00 -17.66 -3.43
CA THR A 86 -1.38 -18.88 -2.91
C THR A 86 0.04 -19.03 -3.44
N SER A 87 0.26 -18.66 -4.70
CA SER A 87 1.57 -18.73 -5.36
C SER A 87 2.57 -17.70 -4.80
N ASP A 88 2.11 -16.50 -4.38
CA ASP A 88 2.93 -15.49 -3.68
C ASP A 88 3.59 -16.02 -2.40
N VAL A 89 3.05 -17.09 -1.81
CA VAL A 89 3.53 -17.68 -0.55
C VAL A 89 4.24 -19.00 -0.80
N LEU A 90 3.58 -19.92 -1.51
CA LEU A 90 4.09 -21.30 -1.64
C LEU A 90 5.30 -21.40 -2.55
N VAL A 91 5.41 -20.58 -3.60
CA VAL A 91 6.57 -20.61 -4.51
C VAL A 91 7.86 -20.14 -3.81
N PRO A 92 7.91 -18.97 -3.12
CA PRO A 92 9.09 -18.59 -2.35
C PRO A 92 9.47 -19.61 -1.27
N LEU A 93 8.48 -20.17 -0.56
CA LEU A 93 8.71 -21.21 0.45
C LEU A 93 9.34 -22.46 -0.17
N GLY A 94 8.74 -22.99 -1.24
CA GLY A 94 9.27 -24.16 -1.95
C GLY A 94 10.70 -23.92 -2.46
N ALA A 95 10.96 -22.77 -3.07
CA ALA A 95 12.29 -22.40 -3.54
C ALA A 95 13.32 -22.31 -2.40
N ALA A 96 12.95 -21.73 -1.25
CA ALA A 96 13.83 -21.61 -0.10
C ALA A 96 14.23 -22.98 0.48
N PHE A 97 13.24 -23.83 0.78
CA PHE A 97 13.51 -25.16 1.34
C PHE A 97 14.19 -26.11 0.34
N GLY A 98 13.81 -26.04 -0.94
CA GLY A 98 14.50 -26.75 -2.01
C GLY A 98 15.96 -26.32 -2.14
N GLY A 99 16.21 -25.00 -2.02
CA GLY A 99 17.56 -24.43 -2.05
C GLY A 99 18.43 -24.92 -0.90
N VAL A 100 17.89 -24.96 0.34
CA VAL A 100 18.59 -25.50 1.51
C VAL A 100 18.89 -27.00 1.33
N SER A 101 17.94 -27.77 0.80
CA SER A 101 18.14 -29.20 0.57
C SER A 101 19.23 -29.47 -0.46
N LEU A 102 19.22 -28.73 -1.57
CA LEU A 102 20.27 -28.78 -2.58
C LEU A 102 21.63 -28.36 -2.00
N ALA A 103 21.65 -27.29 -1.20
CA ALA A 103 22.86 -26.82 -0.57
C ALA A 103 23.47 -27.86 0.38
N ASN A 104 22.64 -28.55 1.18
CA ASN A 104 23.09 -29.65 2.04
C ASN A 104 23.65 -30.82 1.22
N ALA A 105 22.97 -31.21 0.13
CA ALA A 105 23.43 -32.28 -0.75
C ALA A 105 24.76 -31.94 -1.45
N LEU A 106 24.96 -30.68 -1.83
CA LEU A 106 26.21 -30.20 -2.42
C LEU A 106 27.32 -30.05 -1.36
N ALA A 107 26.99 -29.56 -0.17
CA ALA A 107 27.93 -29.44 0.95
C ALA A 107 28.53 -30.81 1.35
N ALA A 108 27.73 -31.88 1.29
CA ALA A 108 28.19 -33.24 1.54
C ALA A 108 29.28 -33.72 0.54
N ARG A 109 29.40 -33.09 -0.64
CA ARG A 109 30.39 -33.46 -1.67
C ARG A 109 31.76 -32.82 -1.47
N GLY A 110 31.90 -31.84 -0.57
CA GLY A 110 33.20 -31.21 -0.32
C GLY A 110 33.16 -30.02 0.63
N ARG A 111 34.18 -29.92 1.50
CA ARG A 111 34.28 -28.89 2.56
C ARG A 111 34.34 -27.46 2.03
N GLY A 112 34.92 -27.22 0.85
CA GLY A 112 34.98 -25.89 0.24
C GLY A 112 33.61 -25.40 -0.27
N MET A 113 32.86 -26.27 -0.95
CA MET A 113 31.52 -25.97 -1.46
C MET A 113 30.52 -25.75 -0.32
N ALA A 114 30.62 -26.53 0.77
CA ALA A 114 29.84 -26.33 1.98
C ALA A 114 30.02 -24.92 2.56
N LYS A 115 31.26 -24.46 2.71
CA LYS A 115 31.57 -23.12 3.22
C LYS A 115 31.02 -22.02 2.31
N ALA A 116 31.19 -22.15 0.99
CA ALA A 116 30.69 -21.17 0.02
C ALA A 116 29.15 -21.05 0.07
N LEU A 117 28.44 -22.19 0.16
CA LEU A 117 26.98 -22.21 0.24
C LEU A 117 26.46 -21.61 1.56
N ILE A 118 27.09 -21.93 2.69
CA ILE A 118 26.75 -21.32 3.99
C ILE A 118 26.91 -19.81 3.94
N ILE A 119 28.03 -19.32 3.41
CA ILE A 119 28.28 -17.87 3.27
C ILE A 119 27.23 -17.24 2.35
N ALA A 120 26.95 -17.85 1.20
CA ALA A 120 25.95 -17.34 0.26
C ALA A 120 24.55 -17.27 0.89
N THR A 121 24.12 -18.32 1.61
CA THR A 121 22.85 -18.32 2.33
C THR A 121 22.82 -17.27 3.45
N ALA A 122 23.91 -17.15 4.22
CA ALA A 122 24.02 -16.13 5.27
C ALA A 122 23.91 -14.72 4.68
N VAL A 123 24.60 -14.42 3.59
CA VAL A 123 24.49 -13.12 2.90
C VAL A 123 23.07 -12.89 2.38
N MET A 124 22.43 -13.89 1.76
CA MET A 124 21.04 -13.76 1.27
C MET A 124 20.02 -13.51 2.37
N VAL A 125 20.25 -13.99 3.59
CA VAL A 125 19.35 -13.75 4.75
C VAL A 125 19.67 -12.43 5.44
N VAL A 126 20.96 -12.15 5.66
CA VAL A 126 21.41 -10.95 6.39
C VAL A 126 21.16 -9.69 5.57
N TRP A 127 21.36 -9.73 4.25
CA TRP A 127 21.24 -8.54 3.40
C TRP A 127 19.84 -7.92 3.42
N PRO A 128 18.72 -8.64 3.17
CA PRO A 128 17.38 -8.06 3.23
C PRO A 128 17.00 -7.58 4.63
N VAL A 129 17.47 -8.27 5.68
CA VAL A 129 17.29 -7.85 7.07
C VAL A 129 18.02 -6.54 7.31
N TRP A 130 19.29 -6.44 6.90
CA TRP A 130 20.09 -5.22 6.99
C TRP A 130 19.42 -4.06 6.24
N GLU A 131 19.03 -4.26 4.97
CA GLU A 131 18.33 -3.26 4.16
C GLU A 131 17.05 -2.77 4.86
N PHE A 132 16.25 -3.69 5.41
CA PHE A 132 15.04 -3.34 6.14
C PHE A 132 15.33 -2.55 7.42
N GLN A 133 16.32 -2.99 8.20
CA GLN A 133 16.72 -2.32 9.43
C GLN A 133 17.35 -0.95 9.16
N ASN A 134 18.16 -0.83 8.11
CA ASN A 134 18.75 0.42 7.66
C ASN A 134 17.66 1.40 7.18
N ALA A 135 16.71 0.93 6.38
CA ALA A 135 15.55 1.73 5.99
C ALA A 135 14.74 2.22 7.21
N ARG A 136 14.57 1.37 8.23
CA ARG A 136 13.89 1.74 9.50
C ARG A 136 14.70 2.68 10.38
N PHE A 137 16.02 2.57 10.35
CA PHE A 137 16.90 3.50 11.05
C PHE A 137 16.74 4.91 10.49
N TRP A 138 16.71 5.04 9.16
CA TRP A 138 16.55 6.33 8.48
C TRP A 138 15.11 6.88 8.50
N ASP A 139 14.11 6.00 8.48
CA ASP A 139 12.69 6.35 8.62
C ASP A 139 12.04 5.53 9.75
N PRO A 140 12.11 6.00 11.01
CA PRO A 140 11.58 5.27 12.16
C PRO A 140 10.07 5.43 12.35
N ARG A 141 9.39 6.12 11.42
CA ARG A 141 7.94 6.32 11.45
C ARG A 141 7.20 4.99 11.42
N ALA A 142 5.99 4.96 11.98
CA ALA A 142 5.15 3.78 11.87
C ALA A 142 4.91 3.45 10.38
N ARG A 143 4.90 2.15 10.02
CA ARG A 143 4.83 1.74 8.60
C ARG A 143 3.63 2.33 7.86
N GLY A 144 2.50 2.52 8.55
CA GLY A 144 1.32 3.18 7.99
C GLY A 144 1.58 4.63 7.60
N ASP A 145 2.31 5.37 8.44
CA ASP A 145 2.67 6.77 8.21
C ASP A 145 3.77 6.90 7.16
N ALA A 146 4.78 6.03 7.18
CA ALA A 146 5.82 6.00 6.16
C ALA A 146 5.27 5.74 4.74
N LEU A 147 4.18 4.95 4.62
CA LEU A 147 3.50 4.67 3.35
C LEU A 147 2.46 5.73 2.97
N GLY A 148 1.85 6.40 3.96
CA GLY A 148 0.71 7.30 3.75
C GLY A 148 1.07 8.77 3.68
N LEU A 149 2.08 9.20 4.44
CA LEU A 149 2.54 10.59 4.49
C LEU A 149 3.62 10.83 3.43
N PRO A 150 3.76 12.07 2.94
CA PRO A 150 4.83 12.43 2.03
C PRO A 150 6.21 12.13 2.59
N GLN A 151 7.11 11.68 1.71
CA GLN A 151 8.53 11.56 2.00
C GLN A 151 9.25 12.77 1.42
N ALA A 152 10.19 13.33 2.18
CA ALA A 152 11.05 14.38 1.68
C ALA A 152 11.98 13.82 0.59
N THR A 153 12.07 14.49 -0.56
CA THR A 153 13.02 14.15 -1.64
C THR A 153 14.28 15.01 -1.48
N ILE A 154 15.03 14.76 -0.41
CA ILE A 154 16.25 15.51 -0.05
C ILE A 154 17.42 14.53 -0.09
N SER A 155 18.51 14.93 -0.75
CA SER A 155 19.70 14.07 -0.94
C SER A 155 20.45 13.78 0.36
N ASP A 156 20.50 14.74 1.29
CA ASP A 156 21.11 14.54 2.61
C ASP A 156 20.20 13.67 3.50
N PRO A 157 20.62 12.45 3.90
CA PRO A 157 19.80 11.52 4.69
C PRO A 157 19.39 12.09 6.05
N HIS A 158 20.26 12.88 6.70
CA HIS A 158 19.96 13.43 8.02
C HIS A 158 18.86 14.49 7.94
N ARG A 159 18.96 15.41 6.98
CA ARG A 159 17.91 16.40 6.72
C ARG A 159 16.63 15.76 6.21
N GLN A 160 16.72 14.74 5.35
CA GLN A 160 15.56 13.98 4.88
C GLN A 160 14.80 13.36 6.06
N ARG A 161 15.52 12.67 6.96
CA ARG A 161 14.95 12.09 8.20
C ARG A 161 14.29 13.16 9.06
N ALA A 162 14.99 14.26 9.33
CA ALA A 162 14.47 15.35 10.16
C ALA A 162 13.16 15.95 9.62
N VAL A 163 13.09 16.18 8.30
CA VAL A 163 11.88 16.70 7.64
C VAL A 163 10.75 15.67 7.66
N SER A 164 11.03 14.40 7.35
CA SER A 164 10.01 13.32 7.37
C SER A 164 9.38 13.15 8.76
N LEU A 165 10.19 13.23 9.83
CA LEU A 165 9.70 13.20 11.22
C LEU A 165 8.95 14.48 11.61
N ARG A 166 9.32 15.64 11.06
CA ARG A 166 8.55 16.87 11.27
C ARG A 166 7.17 16.79 10.59
N ILE A 167 7.10 16.24 9.37
CA ILE A 167 5.83 16.00 8.66
C ILE A 167 4.91 15.08 9.48
N GLU A 168 5.43 13.97 10.00
CA GLU A 168 4.66 13.06 10.86
C GLU A 168 4.20 13.76 12.14
N ARG A 169 5.07 14.48 12.84
CA ARG A 169 4.68 15.23 14.05
C ARG A 169 3.56 16.23 13.78
N HIS A 170 3.62 16.96 12.67
CA HIS A 170 2.57 17.91 12.28
C HIS A 170 1.24 17.21 11.97
N PHE A 171 1.29 16.07 11.29
CA PHE A 171 0.11 15.24 11.05
C PHE A 171 -0.51 14.71 12.37
N LEU A 172 0.32 14.19 13.27
CA LEU A 172 -0.12 13.71 14.58
C LEU A 172 -0.66 14.84 15.46
N ALA A 173 -0.08 16.03 15.38
CA ALA A 173 -0.58 17.22 16.07
C ALA A 173 -2.00 17.57 15.59
N CYS A 174 -2.25 17.57 14.27
CA CYS A 174 -3.60 17.74 13.74
C CYS A 174 -4.56 16.65 14.24
N CYS A 175 -4.12 15.38 14.25
CA CYS A 175 -4.95 14.28 14.74
C CYS A 175 -5.31 14.47 16.23
N GLN A 176 -4.34 14.87 17.06
CA GLN A 176 -4.60 15.15 18.47
C GLN A 176 -5.47 16.38 18.68
N TRP A 177 -5.30 17.41 17.85
CA TRP A 177 -6.18 18.59 17.88
C TRP A 177 -7.61 18.17 17.58
N ILE A 178 -7.84 17.42 16.48
CA ILE A 178 -9.16 16.91 16.10
C ILE A 178 -9.77 16.09 17.25
N ARG A 179 -9.00 15.16 17.82
CA ARG A 179 -9.46 14.31 18.92
C ARG A 179 -9.98 15.09 20.13
N ARG A 180 -9.36 16.23 20.45
CA ARG A 180 -9.65 17.02 21.66
C ARG A 180 -10.70 18.10 21.44
N HIS A 181 -10.85 18.61 20.22
CA HIS A 181 -11.65 19.81 19.95
C HIS A 181 -12.87 19.59 19.06
N THR A 182 -13.08 18.39 18.53
CA THR A 182 -14.27 18.08 17.72
C THR A 182 -15.22 17.13 18.44
N PRO A 183 -16.53 17.13 18.13
CA PRO A 183 -17.47 16.12 18.65
C PRO A 183 -17.07 14.70 18.24
N THR A 184 -17.41 13.70 19.04
CA THR A 184 -17.01 12.29 18.84
C THR A 184 -17.51 11.68 17.52
N GLU A 185 -18.67 12.14 17.07
CA GLU A 185 -19.40 11.76 15.88
C GLU A 185 -18.97 12.56 14.64
N ALA A 186 -18.05 13.52 14.79
CA ALA A 186 -17.57 14.32 13.69
C ALA A 186 -16.93 13.46 12.59
N VAL A 187 -17.33 13.72 11.35
CA VAL A 187 -16.77 13.09 10.14
C VAL A 187 -15.75 14.05 9.53
N VAL A 188 -14.56 13.53 9.22
CA VAL A 188 -13.44 14.32 8.72
C VAL A 188 -13.08 13.90 7.29
N ILE A 189 -12.92 14.87 6.39
CA ILE A 189 -12.26 14.66 5.10
C ILE A 189 -10.75 14.61 5.32
N THR A 190 -10.10 13.54 4.91
CA THR A 190 -8.66 13.32 5.16
C THR A 190 -7.86 13.22 3.85
N PRO A 191 -6.51 13.31 3.89
CA PRO A 191 -5.70 13.11 2.69
C PRO A 191 -5.77 11.67 2.16
N VAL A 192 -5.95 11.49 0.84
CA VAL A 192 -6.21 10.21 0.13
C VAL A 192 -5.28 9.02 0.45
N ARG A 193 -4.07 9.27 0.95
CA ARG A 193 -3.07 8.23 1.26
C ARG A 193 -2.91 7.96 2.75
N GLN A 194 -3.56 8.73 3.62
CA GLN A 194 -3.44 8.53 5.06
C GLN A 194 -3.87 7.11 5.43
N GLN A 195 -3.26 6.58 6.49
CA GLN A 195 -3.53 5.21 6.96
C GLN A 195 -3.78 5.08 8.46
N THR A 196 -3.52 6.13 9.23
CA THR A 196 -3.41 6.09 10.68
C THR A 196 -4.30 7.12 11.36
N PHE A 197 -5.03 7.93 10.58
CA PHE A 197 -5.88 9.00 11.09
C PHE A 197 -6.87 8.49 12.14
N LYS A 198 -7.66 7.46 11.83
CA LYS A 198 -8.67 6.91 12.75
C LYS A 198 -8.10 6.53 14.12
N TRP A 199 -6.92 5.90 14.15
CA TRP A 199 -6.28 5.45 15.38
C TRP A 199 -5.78 6.62 16.24
N ASN A 200 -5.29 7.69 15.60
CA ASN A 200 -4.74 8.85 16.30
C ASN A 200 -5.81 9.88 16.69
N ALA A 201 -6.74 10.17 15.78
CA ALA A 201 -7.76 11.20 15.94
C ALA A 201 -9.05 10.69 16.61
N LEU A 202 -9.31 9.37 16.58
CA LEU A 202 -10.56 8.76 17.06
C LEU A 202 -11.80 9.44 16.49
N ARG A 203 -11.79 9.76 15.20
CA ARG A 203 -12.93 10.31 14.46
C ARG A 203 -13.19 9.50 13.21
N ALA A 204 -14.44 9.55 12.77
CA ALA A 204 -14.82 8.99 11.49
C ALA A 204 -14.17 9.78 10.36
N GLU A 205 -13.91 9.10 9.25
CA GLU A 205 -13.51 9.74 8.01
C GLU A 205 -14.43 9.29 6.89
N VAL A 206 -14.56 10.14 5.87
CA VAL A 206 -15.49 9.89 4.75
C VAL A 206 -15.19 8.56 4.08
N VAL A 207 -13.91 8.31 3.77
CA VAL A 207 -13.46 7.08 3.13
C VAL A 207 -11.95 6.91 3.27
N THR A 208 -11.49 5.68 3.50
CA THR A 208 -10.07 5.30 3.48
C THR A 208 -9.88 3.99 2.76
N ARG A 209 -8.67 3.76 2.23
CA ARG A 209 -8.33 2.50 1.59
C ARG A 209 -8.29 1.31 2.55
N LYS A 210 -8.08 1.55 3.84
CA LYS A 210 -8.04 0.47 4.84
C LYS A 210 -9.41 -0.11 5.17
N ASP A 211 -10.46 0.68 4.99
CA ASP A 211 -11.84 0.28 5.31
C ASP A 211 -12.58 -0.15 4.05
N MET A 212 -11.88 -0.85 3.14
CA MET A 212 -12.51 -1.44 1.97
C MET A 212 -13.41 -2.60 2.42
N PRO A 213 -14.73 -2.53 2.18
CA PRO A 213 -15.66 -3.58 2.57
C PRO A 213 -15.46 -4.84 1.74
N GLN A 214 -15.98 -5.96 2.25
CA GLN A 214 -15.84 -7.28 1.63
C GLN A 214 -17.08 -7.70 0.82
N ASP A 215 -18.21 -7.02 0.99
CA ASP A 215 -19.42 -7.25 0.21
C ASP A 215 -19.44 -6.40 -1.08
N ALA A 216 -20.16 -6.88 -2.10
CA ALA A 216 -20.16 -6.24 -3.41
C ALA A 216 -20.79 -4.84 -3.40
N SER A 217 -21.93 -4.67 -2.72
CA SER A 217 -22.62 -3.37 -2.58
C SER A 217 -21.73 -2.34 -1.90
N GLY A 218 -21.18 -2.69 -0.73
CA GLY A 218 -20.29 -1.84 0.01
C GLY A 218 -19.05 -1.47 -0.82
N LEU A 219 -18.50 -2.39 -1.62
CA LEU A 219 -17.31 -2.13 -2.42
C LEU A 219 -17.57 -1.05 -3.48
N VAL A 220 -18.73 -1.09 -4.13
CA VAL A 220 -19.16 -0.08 -5.09
C VAL A 220 -19.36 1.27 -4.40
N ASP A 221 -20.03 1.30 -3.25
CA ASP A 221 -20.24 2.52 -2.48
C ASP A 221 -18.93 3.15 -2.01
N TRP A 222 -18.01 2.32 -1.49
CA TRP A 222 -16.67 2.73 -1.10
C TRP A 222 -15.89 3.30 -2.29
N TYR A 223 -15.95 2.65 -3.45
CA TYR A 223 -15.30 3.13 -4.67
C TYR A 223 -15.88 4.47 -5.12
N ASN A 224 -17.21 4.60 -5.13
CA ASN A 224 -17.91 5.84 -5.47
C ASN A 224 -17.49 6.98 -4.55
N ARG A 225 -17.45 6.77 -3.23
CA ARG A 225 -16.94 7.76 -2.27
C ARG A 225 -15.50 8.19 -2.58
N GLN A 226 -14.62 7.23 -2.89
CA GLN A 226 -13.22 7.52 -3.23
C GLN A 226 -13.10 8.38 -4.50
N VAL A 227 -13.82 8.05 -5.57
CA VAL A 227 -13.72 8.80 -6.84
C VAL A 227 -14.43 10.14 -6.80
N THR A 228 -15.50 10.27 -6.01
CA THR A 228 -16.18 11.54 -5.78
C THR A 228 -15.28 12.50 -4.99
N LEU A 229 -14.73 12.05 -3.85
CA LEU A 229 -13.91 12.92 -2.99
C LEU A 229 -12.52 13.21 -3.57
N TYR A 230 -11.96 12.26 -4.34
CA TYR A 230 -10.62 12.36 -4.91
C TYR A 230 -10.66 12.11 -6.42
N ALA A 231 -11.41 12.93 -7.14
CA ALA A 231 -11.42 12.88 -8.60
C ALA A 231 -10.01 13.05 -9.18
N VAL A 232 -9.70 12.29 -10.23
CA VAL A 232 -8.38 12.38 -10.90
C VAL A 232 -8.37 13.63 -11.77
N ARG A 233 -7.45 14.56 -11.49
CA ARG A 233 -7.22 15.76 -12.31
C ARG A 233 -5.77 15.75 -12.78
N SER A 234 -5.55 15.97 -14.07
CA SER A 234 -4.20 16.00 -14.67
C SER A 234 -3.33 14.78 -14.30
N GLY A 235 -3.95 13.59 -14.26
CA GLY A 235 -3.30 12.33 -13.88
C GLY A 235 -2.96 12.17 -12.39
N ARG A 236 -3.36 13.12 -11.52
CA ARG A 236 -3.09 13.11 -10.09
C ARG A 236 -4.39 12.99 -9.28
N ARG A 237 -4.30 12.35 -8.12
CA ARG A 237 -5.40 12.16 -7.17
C ARG A 237 -5.07 12.82 -5.82
N GLY A 238 -6.04 13.50 -5.22
CA GLY A 238 -5.96 14.03 -3.85
C GLY A 238 -6.65 15.39 -3.69
N LEU A 239 -6.82 15.83 -2.43
CA LEU A 239 -7.51 17.08 -2.09
C LEU A 239 -6.87 18.34 -2.70
N ARG A 240 -5.55 18.31 -2.91
CA ARG A 240 -4.80 19.40 -3.59
C ARG A 240 -5.21 19.61 -5.05
N GLN A 241 -5.86 18.61 -5.65
CA GLN A 241 -6.28 18.65 -7.05
C GLN A 241 -7.74 19.12 -7.22
N GLN A 242 -8.51 19.15 -6.14
CA GLN A 242 -9.91 19.60 -6.17
C GLN A 242 -9.98 21.11 -5.97
N SER A 243 -11.01 21.78 -6.50
CA SER A 243 -11.34 23.16 -6.15
C SER A 243 -11.94 23.26 -4.74
N ASN A 244 -12.04 24.47 -4.20
CA ASN A 244 -12.69 24.69 -2.90
C ASN A 244 -14.18 24.33 -2.97
N ASP A 245 -14.85 24.60 -4.10
CA ASP A 245 -16.26 24.25 -4.32
C ASP A 245 -16.49 22.73 -4.35
N GLU A 246 -15.58 21.97 -4.97
CA GLU A 246 -15.65 20.51 -5.01
C GLU A 246 -15.48 19.90 -3.61
N ILE A 247 -14.55 20.45 -2.81
CA ILE A 247 -14.36 20.03 -1.42
C ILE A 247 -15.59 20.37 -0.58
N ALA A 248 -16.12 21.60 -0.69
CA ALA A 248 -17.33 22.02 0.03
C ALA A 248 -18.55 21.17 -0.35
N SER A 249 -18.73 20.89 -1.64
CA SER A 249 -19.81 20.02 -2.16
C SER A 249 -19.68 18.60 -1.62
N SER A 250 -18.45 18.06 -1.60
CA SER A 250 -18.17 16.74 -1.03
C SER A 250 -18.41 16.71 0.48
N ALA A 251 -18.05 17.78 1.19
CA ALA A 251 -18.29 17.89 2.63
C ALA A 251 -19.79 17.89 2.93
N LYS A 252 -20.60 18.62 2.15
CA LYS A 252 -22.06 18.60 2.25
C LYS A 252 -22.64 17.21 1.95
N LEU A 253 -22.21 16.60 0.85
CA LEU A 253 -22.67 15.27 0.42
C LEU A 253 -22.41 14.17 1.47
N PHE A 254 -21.26 14.22 2.13
CA PHE A 254 -20.84 13.21 3.10
C PHE A 254 -21.02 13.65 4.56
N THR A 255 -21.70 14.78 4.79
CA THR A 255 -21.93 15.36 6.14
C THR A 255 -20.62 15.48 6.93
N ALA A 256 -19.55 15.88 6.26
CA ALA A 256 -18.22 16.04 6.87
C ALA A 256 -18.05 17.44 7.43
N SER A 257 -17.95 17.54 8.75
CA SER A 257 -17.84 18.83 9.47
C SER A 257 -16.42 19.38 9.51
N TYR A 258 -15.41 18.55 9.23
CA TYR A 258 -14.00 18.97 9.27
C TYR A 258 -13.20 18.48 8.07
N LEU A 259 -12.15 19.23 7.76
CA LEU A 259 -11.18 18.95 6.70
C LEU A 259 -9.77 18.95 7.29
N LEU A 260 -9.07 17.84 7.10
CA LEU A 260 -7.63 17.72 7.33
C LEU A 260 -6.92 17.72 5.97
N ILE A 261 -6.09 18.74 5.72
CA ILE A 261 -5.41 18.91 4.44
C ILE A 261 -3.93 19.28 4.64
N SER A 262 -3.10 18.91 3.67
CA SER A 262 -1.68 19.30 3.66
C SER A 262 -1.49 20.70 3.07
N GLN A 263 -0.56 21.46 3.62
CA GLN A 263 -0.12 22.77 3.15
C GLN A 263 1.42 22.77 3.02
N PHE A 264 1.95 22.47 1.84
CA PHE A 264 3.40 22.37 1.60
C PHE A 264 3.98 23.61 0.90
N SER A 265 3.15 24.58 0.56
CA SER A 265 3.54 25.86 -0.02
C SER A 265 2.72 27.01 0.56
N VAL A 266 3.22 28.24 0.45
CA VAL A 266 2.54 29.46 0.88
C VAL A 266 1.14 29.56 0.25
N ALA A 267 1.03 29.27 -1.05
CA ALA A 267 -0.26 29.24 -1.74
C ALA A 267 -1.27 28.25 -1.13
N GLU A 268 -0.80 27.18 -0.49
CA GLU A 268 -1.66 26.21 0.18
C GLU A 268 -2.02 26.60 1.59
N GLU A 269 -1.13 27.31 2.28
CA GLU A 269 -1.39 27.86 3.60
C GLU A 269 -2.54 28.89 3.56
N HIS A 270 -2.63 29.64 2.46
CA HIS A 270 -3.62 30.68 2.16
C HIS A 270 -4.76 30.22 1.24
N ARG A 271 -4.88 28.91 0.98
CA ARG A 271 -5.80 28.37 -0.03
C ARG A 271 -7.27 28.74 0.19
N PHE A 272 -7.67 28.89 1.44
CA PHE A 272 -9.05 29.12 1.85
C PHE A 272 -9.27 30.55 2.37
N ASP A 273 -8.29 31.44 2.21
CA ASP A 273 -8.40 32.81 2.68
C ASP A 273 -9.54 33.52 1.92
N GLY A 274 -10.46 34.14 2.67
CA GLY A 274 -11.65 34.78 2.13
C GLY A 274 -12.82 33.83 1.83
N ASP A 275 -12.67 32.51 1.99
CA ASP A 275 -13.76 31.55 1.84
C ASP A 275 -14.40 31.22 3.20
N ALA A 276 -15.54 31.85 3.50
CA ALA A 276 -16.24 31.71 4.78
C ALA A 276 -16.69 30.28 5.10
N ARG A 277 -16.71 29.38 4.10
CA ARG A 277 -17.06 27.96 4.27
C ARG A 277 -15.98 27.18 5.01
N PHE A 278 -14.74 27.68 5.07
CA PHE A 278 -13.60 26.98 5.65
C PHE A 278 -12.97 27.80 6.77
N ILE A 279 -13.18 27.38 8.02
CA ILE A 279 -12.62 28.08 9.18
C ILE A 279 -11.40 27.33 9.67
N LYS A 280 -10.23 27.95 9.55
CA LYS A 280 -8.96 27.39 10.01
C LYS A 280 -8.92 27.39 11.54
N HIS A 281 -8.73 26.21 12.13
CA HIS A 281 -8.58 26.05 13.57
C HIS A 281 -7.17 25.62 13.99
N PHE A 282 -6.46 24.94 13.09
CA PHE A 282 -5.08 24.50 13.30
C PHE A 282 -4.27 24.62 12.01
N PRO A 283 -2.98 25.01 12.04
CA PRO A 283 -2.25 25.50 13.20
C PRO A 283 -2.79 26.86 13.69
N THR A 284 -2.44 27.23 14.93
CA THR A 284 -2.67 28.57 15.49
C THR A 284 -1.95 29.64 14.69
N GLU A 285 -2.44 30.88 14.76
CA GLU A 285 -1.84 32.01 14.04
C GLU A 285 -0.36 32.19 14.45
N GLY A 286 0.53 32.30 13.46
CA GLY A 286 1.98 32.39 13.65
C GLY A 286 2.71 31.05 13.72
N ASP A 287 2.01 29.92 13.90
CA ASP A 287 2.62 28.60 13.93
C ASP A 287 2.65 27.94 12.56
N HIS A 288 3.81 27.39 12.18
CA HIS A 288 3.95 26.62 10.95
C HIS A 288 3.59 25.15 11.18
N SER A 289 2.75 24.61 10.28
CA SER A 289 2.46 23.18 10.20
C SER A 289 2.36 22.74 8.75
N TYR A 290 2.73 21.50 8.45
CA TYR A 290 2.56 20.91 7.11
C TYR A 290 1.13 20.46 6.83
N TYR A 291 0.29 20.49 7.85
CA TYR A 291 -1.10 20.12 7.81
C TYR A 291 -1.93 21.15 8.55
N ALA A 292 -3.14 21.37 8.07
CA ALA A 292 -4.11 22.25 8.69
C ALA A 292 -5.44 21.53 8.89
N VAL A 293 -6.16 21.97 9.91
CA VAL A 293 -7.52 21.52 10.21
C VAL A 293 -8.46 22.69 10.02
N TYR A 294 -9.47 22.48 9.19
CA TYR A 294 -10.54 23.42 8.94
C TYR A 294 -11.86 22.82 9.40
N GLU A 295 -12.72 23.63 10.00
CA GLU A 295 -14.15 23.37 10.08
C GLU A 295 -14.79 23.75 8.74
N VAL A 296 -15.69 22.91 8.25
CA VAL A 296 -16.40 23.13 6.99
C VAL A 296 -17.85 23.48 7.29
N ARG A 297 -18.26 24.69 6.94
CA ARG A 297 -19.65 25.15 7.10
C ARG A 297 -20.49 24.70 5.90
N HIS A 298 -21.65 24.13 6.21
CA HIS A 298 -22.65 23.73 5.23
C HIS A 298 -23.67 24.86 5.07
N GLU A 299 -23.36 25.85 4.24
CA GLU A 299 -24.34 26.82 3.75
C GLU A 299 -25.29 26.19 2.71
#